data_AF-A0A258BP53-F1
#
_entry.id   AF-A0A258BP53-F1
#
_cell.length_a   1.000
_cell.length_b   1.000
_cell.length_c   1.000
_cell.angle_alpha   90.00
_cell.angle_beta   90.00
_cell.angle_gamma   90.00
#
_symmetry.space_group_name_H-M   'P 1'
#
loop_
_entity.id
_entity.type
_entity.pdbx_description
1 polymer ?
#
loop_
_entity_poly.entity_id
_entity_poly.type
_entity_poly.pdbx_seq_one_letter_code
_entity_poly.pdbx_strand_id
1 'polypeptide(L)'
;MVRYGINNFTRNAWLTTAATAVMTVTLVIIFIAVITRVLIGNTITAVEAQTDVQIPLDPKASARLISEAKQKVEELEAVKTVSIISTEEVKQDYISTYNPSPATLASISDLPSSPFFPKMKIVPSDPNDLTEIAKFFQENEQVAAV
;
A
#
# COMPACT_ATOMS: atom_id res chain seq x y z
N MET A 1 -22.45 -45.93 51.80
CA MET A 1 -22.74 -46.00 50.35
C MET A 1 -22.47 -44.69 49.60
N VAL A 2 -22.92 -43.53 50.10
CA VAL A 2 -22.81 -42.24 49.36
C VAL A 2 -21.36 -41.69 49.23
N ARG A 3 -20.50 -41.91 50.22
CA ARG A 3 -19.13 -41.34 50.26
C ARG A 3 -18.18 -41.88 49.18
N TYR A 4 -18.39 -43.12 48.73
CA TYR A 4 -17.60 -43.72 47.65
C TYR A 4 -18.07 -43.30 46.25
N GLY A 5 -19.37 -43.08 46.08
CA GLY A 5 -19.92 -42.55 44.82
C GLY A 5 -19.40 -41.16 44.50
N ILE A 6 -19.37 -40.26 45.49
CA ILE A 6 -18.86 -38.88 45.33
C ILE A 6 -17.36 -38.89 44.98
N ASN A 7 -16.55 -39.72 45.64
CA ASN A 7 -15.11 -39.75 45.40
C ASN A 7 -14.73 -40.30 44.02
N ASN A 8 -15.56 -41.18 43.44
CA ASN A 8 -15.34 -41.67 42.07
C ASN A 8 -15.85 -40.67 41.02
N PHE A 9 -16.93 -39.94 41.31
CA PHE A 9 -17.43 -38.87 40.44
C PHE A 9 -16.46 -37.69 40.35
N THR A 10 -15.83 -37.27 41.45
CA THR A 10 -14.87 -36.15 41.44
C THR A 10 -13.62 -36.46 40.62
N ARG A 11 -13.09 -37.69 40.68
CA ARG A 11 -11.94 -38.10 39.84
C ARG A 11 -12.29 -38.10 38.35
N ASN A 12 -13.48 -38.60 38.00
CA ASN A 12 -13.92 -38.62 36.60
C ASN A 12 -14.28 -37.22 36.08
N ALA A 13 -14.87 -36.36 36.91
CA ALA A 13 -15.13 -34.97 36.57
C ALA A 13 -13.84 -34.16 36.32
N TRP A 14 -12.76 -34.47 37.05
CA TRP A 14 -11.45 -33.86 36.81
C TRP A 14 -10.87 -34.24 35.44
N LEU A 15 -10.97 -35.52 35.06
CA LEU A 15 -10.49 -36.01 33.76
C LEU A 15 -11.27 -35.41 32.58
N THR A 16 -12.60 -35.33 32.68
CA THR A 16 -13.42 -34.74 31.61
C THR A 16 -13.23 -33.22 31.49
N THR A 17 -13.04 -32.54 32.62
CA THR A 17 -12.71 -31.10 32.65
C THR A 17 -11.36 -30.84 32.00
N ALA A 18 -10.33 -31.64 32.32
CA ALA A 18 -9.02 -31.54 31.69
C ALA A 18 -9.09 -31.78 30.18
N ALA A 19 -9.82 -32.81 29.74
CA ALA A 19 -10.02 -33.10 28.32
C ALA A 19 -10.70 -31.95 27.57
N THR A 20 -11.74 -31.37 28.17
CA THR A 20 -12.48 -30.23 27.58
C THR A 20 -11.62 -28.97 27.53
N ALA A 21 -10.77 -28.74 28.53
CA ALA A 21 -9.84 -27.63 28.54
C ALA A 21 -8.83 -27.74 27.40
N VAL A 22 -8.26 -28.93 27.17
CA VAL A 22 -7.32 -29.16 26.05
C VAL A 22 -8.00 -28.91 24.71
N MET A 23 -9.20 -29.45 24.49
CA MET A 23 -9.95 -29.21 23.25
C MET A 23 -10.27 -27.72 23.04
N THR A 24 -10.70 -27.03 24.09
CA THR A 24 -10.96 -25.59 24.04
C THR A 24 -9.71 -24.80 23.65
N VAL A 25 -8.55 -25.13 24.25
CA VAL A 25 -7.27 -24.47 23.91
C VAL A 25 -6.91 -24.71 22.45
N THR A 26 -7.06 -25.93 21.93
CA THR A 26 -6.79 -26.21 20.51
C THR A 26 -7.69 -25.40 19.57
N LEU A 27 -8.97 -25.23 19.92
CA LEU A 27 -9.91 -24.44 19.13
C LEU A 27 -9.53 -22.95 19.14
N VAL A 28 -9.13 -22.42 20.30
CA VAL A 28 -8.63 -21.03 20.41
C VAL A 28 -7.40 -20.82 19.53
N ILE A 29 -6.46 -21.77 19.50
CA ILE A 29 -5.27 -21.67 18.64
C ILE A 29 -5.67 -21.63 17.16
N ILE A 30 -6.58 -22.51 16.73
CA ILE A 30 -7.09 -22.52 15.35
C ILE A 30 -7.80 -21.20 15.02
N PHE A 31 -8.61 -20.69 15.95
CA PHE A 31 -9.33 -19.43 15.78
C PHE A 31 -8.38 -18.24 15.59
N ILE A 32 -7.33 -18.15 16.42
CA ILE A 32 -6.29 -17.13 16.28
C ILE A 32 -5.61 -17.25 14.92
N ALA A 33 -5.23 -18.46 14.50
CA ALA A 33 -4.59 -18.69 13.20
C ALA A 33 -5.47 -18.25 12.01
N VAL A 34 -6.79 -18.49 12.09
CA VAL A 34 -7.75 -18.03 11.07
C VAL A 34 -7.84 -16.51 11.04
N ILE A 35 -7.94 -15.86 12.21
CA ILE A 35 -7.94 -14.39 12.29
C ILE A 35 -6.66 -13.81 11.70
N THR A 36 -5.49 -14.35 12.07
CA THR A 36 -4.20 -13.90 11.53
C THR A 36 -4.15 -14.04 10.01
N ARG A 37 -4.67 -15.15 9.45
CA ARG A 37 -4.75 -15.33 8.00
C ARG A 37 -5.61 -14.27 7.32
N VAL A 38 -6.76 -13.93 7.90
CA VAL A 38 -7.65 -12.88 7.38
C VAL A 38 -6.99 -11.51 7.46
N LEU A 39 -6.34 -11.19 8.59
CA LEU A 39 -5.63 -9.92 8.75
C LEU A 39 -4.51 -9.77 7.72
N ILE A 40 -3.69 -10.80 7.52
CA ILE A 40 -2.60 -10.78 6.52
C ILE A 40 -3.17 -10.64 5.10
N GLY A 41 -4.20 -11.43 4.75
CA GLY A 41 -4.83 -11.35 3.43
C GLY A 41 -5.42 -9.97 3.14
N ASN A 42 -6.12 -9.39 4.11
CA ASN A 42 -6.72 -8.06 3.96
C ASN A 42 -5.67 -6.94 3.87
N THR A 43 -4.54 -7.06 4.57
CA THR A 43 -3.43 -6.11 4.42
C THR A 43 -2.81 -6.20 3.02
N ILE A 44 -2.70 -7.39 2.43
CA ILE A 44 -2.15 -7.54 1.07
C ILE A 44 -3.07 -6.87 0.03
N THR A 45 -4.39 -7.06 0.13
CA THR A 45 -5.33 -6.45 -0.83
C THR A 45 -5.37 -4.90 -0.73
N ALA A 46 -5.08 -4.34 0.44
CA ALA A 46 -5.01 -2.89 0.63
C ALA A 46 -3.69 -2.28 0.12
N VAL A 47 -2.62 -3.09 0.04
CA VAL A 47 -1.30 -2.65 -0.45
C VAL A 47 -1.19 -2.81 -1.97
N GLU A 48 -1.76 -3.86 -2.55
CA GLU A 48 -1.74 -4.09 -4.00
C GLU A 48 -2.56 -3.03 -4.79
N ALA A 49 -3.60 -2.46 -4.19
CA ALA A 49 -4.47 -1.46 -4.83
C ALA A 49 -3.85 -0.05 -4.96
N GLN A 50 -2.63 0.19 -4.44
CA GLN A 50 -1.97 1.50 -4.44
C GLN A 50 -0.65 1.53 -5.21
N THR A 51 -0.48 0.66 -6.21
CA THR A 51 0.68 0.65 -7.11
C THR A 51 0.55 1.70 -8.22
N ASP A 52 0.21 2.93 -7.83
CA ASP A 52 0.28 4.08 -8.73
C ASP A 52 1.76 4.44 -8.92
N VAL A 53 2.25 4.33 -10.16
CA VAL A 53 3.62 4.73 -10.48
C VAL A 53 3.63 6.24 -10.67
N GLN A 54 4.35 6.96 -9.79
CA GLN A 54 4.53 8.41 -9.88
C GLN A 54 5.94 8.72 -10.36
N ILE A 55 6.07 9.30 -11.54
CA ILE A 55 7.37 9.69 -12.10
C ILE A 55 7.48 11.21 -12.08
N PRO A 56 8.47 11.79 -11.39
CA PRO A 56 8.72 13.22 -11.43
C PRO A 56 9.17 13.63 -12.83
N LEU A 57 8.53 14.66 -13.36
CA LEU A 57 8.82 15.25 -14.66
C LEU A 57 9.85 16.37 -14.50
N ASP A 58 10.77 16.49 -15.46
CA ASP A 58 11.71 17.62 -15.49
C ASP A 58 10.92 18.94 -15.70
N PRO A 59 11.08 19.95 -14.82
CA PRO A 59 10.42 21.25 -14.96
C PRO A 59 10.84 22.03 -16.21
N LYS A 60 11.93 21.65 -16.89
CA LYS A 60 12.37 22.23 -18.17
C LYS A 60 11.81 21.51 -19.39
N ALA A 61 11.11 20.38 -19.20
CA ALA A 61 10.48 19.66 -20.31
C ALA A 61 9.37 20.52 -20.95
N SER A 62 9.42 20.67 -22.27
CA SER A 62 8.40 21.43 -22.99
C SER A 62 7.04 20.74 -22.87
N ALA A 63 5.95 21.52 -22.77
CA ALA A 63 4.59 20.99 -22.71
C ALA A 63 4.25 20.04 -23.87
N ARG A 64 4.90 20.24 -25.02
CA ARG A 64 4.80 19.37 -26.20
C ARG A 64 5.41 17.99 -25.96
N LEU A 65 6.61 17.93 -25.37
CA LEU A 65 7.26 16.65 -25.00
C LEU A 65 6.46 15.89 -23.94
N ILE A 66 5.91 16.61 -22.96
CA ILE A 66 5.06 16.00 -21.91
C ILE A 66 3.79 15.42 -22.52
N SER A 67 3.16 16.12 -23.46
CA SER A 67 1.97 15.63 -24.16
C SER A 67 2.27 14.44 -25.07
N GLU A 68 3.40 14.45 -25.79
CA GLU A 68 3.83 13.32 -26.63
C GLU A 68 4.18 12.10 -25.77
N ALA A 69 4.84 12.30 -24.62
CA ALA A 69 5.10 11.22 -23.66
C ALA A 69 3.81 10.67 -23.07
N LYS A 70 2.86 11.54 -22.67
CA LYS A 70 1.55 11.11 -22.18
C LYS A 70 0.84 10.23 -23.20
N GLN A 71 0.77 10.65 -24.46
CA GLN A 71 0.10 9.90 -25.51
C GLN A 71 0.75 8.54 -25.75
N LYS A 72 2.09 8.48 -25.82
CA LYS A 72 2.83 7.22 -25.96
C LYS A 72 2.62 6.26 -24.80
N VAL A 73 2.47 6.78 -23.57
CA VAL A 73 2.20 5.97 -22.37
C VAL A 73 0.74 5.52 -22.34
N GLU A 74 -0.21 6.33 -22.83
CA GLU A 74 -1.63 5.95 -22.99
C GLU A 74 -1.85 4.91 -24.08
N GLU A 75 -0.96 4.83 -25.09
CA GLU A 75 -1.00 3.84 -26.16
C GLU A 75 -0.48 2.45 -25.72
N LEU A 76 0.13 2.33 -24.53
CA LEU A 76 0.57 1.04 -23.98
C LEU A 76 -0.62 0.26 -23.39
N GLU A 77 -0.84 -0.98 -23.86
CA GLU A 77 -1.91 -1.85 -23.33
C GLU A 77 -1.74 -2.14 -21.82
N ALA A 78 -0.50 -2.08 -21.33
CA ALA A 78 -0.15 -2.22 -19.91
C ALA A 78 -0.54 -1.02 -19.03
N VAL A 79 -1.10 0.06 -19.59
CA VAL A 79 -1.49 1.26 -18.85
C VAL A 79 -2.99 1.50 -18.93
N LYS A 80 -3.62 1.68 -17.77
CA LYS A 80 -5.06 1.94 -17.67
C LYS A 80 -5.38 3.42 -17.74
N THR A 81 -4.57 4.27 -17.12
CA THR A 81 -4.80 5.73 -17.08
C THR A 81 -3.49 6.49 -16.83
N VAL A 82 -3.32 7.60 -17.53
CA VAL A 82 -2.21 8.54 -17.32
C VAL A 82 -2.77 9.92 -16.95
N SER A 83 -2.35 10.43 -15.79
CA SER A 83 -2.71 11.77 -15.32
C SER A 83 -1.45 12.58 -15.02
N ILE A 84 -1.50 13.87 -15.37
CA ILE A 84 -0.44 14.82 -15.02
C ILE A 84 -0.89 15.54 -13.76
N ILE A 85 -0.04 15.51 -12.73
CA ILE A 85 -0.23 16.25 -11.48
C ILE A 85 0.69 17.46 -11.53
N SER A 86 0.10 18.65 -11.45
CA SER A 86 0.84 19.90 -11.44
C SER A 86 1.63 20.09 -10.15
N THR A 87 2.65 20.95 -10.19
CA THR A 87 3.47 21.27 -9.00
C THR A 87 2.63 21.75 -7.81
N GLU A 88 1.59 22.56 -8.07
CA GLU A 88 0.72 23.08 -6.99
C GLU A 88 -0.15 21.97 -6.39
N GLU A 89 -0.65 21.04 -7.21
CA GLU A 89 -1.37 19.87 -6.72
C GLU A 89 -0.47 18.96 -5.87
N VAL A 90 0.79 18.74 -6.29
CA VAL A 90 1.77 17.97 -5.49
C VAL A 90 2.02 18.62 -4.14
N LYS A 91 2.10 19.96 -4.09
CA LYS A 91 2.27 20.72 -2.85
C LYS A 91 1.02 20.62 -1.97
N GLN A 92 -0.17 20.75 -2.54
CA GLN A 92 -1.43 20.66 -1.80
C GLN A 92 -1.65 19.25 -1.23
N ASP A 93 -1.31 18.21 -2.00
CA ASP A 93 -1.34 16.81 -1.57
C ASP A 93 -0.37 16.56 -0.40
N TYR A 94 0.85 17.12 -0.47
CA TYR A 94 1.81 17.04 0.62
C TYR A 94 1.28 17.71 1.91
N ILE A 95 0.66 18.88 1.79
CA ILE A 95 0.09 19.60 2.93
C ILE A 95 -1.08 18.81 3.55
N SER A 96 -1.96 18.24 2.72
CA SER A 96 -3.12 17.47 3.16
C SER A 96 -2.75 16.13 3.78
N THR A 97 -1.69 15.49 3.31
CA THR A 97 -1.29 14.15 3.74
C THR A 97 -0.43 14.19 4.99
N TYR A 98 0.51 15.14 5.06
CA TYR A 98 1.51 15.18 6.13
C TYR A 98 1.26 16.26 7.17
N ASN A 99 0.26 17.13 6.97
CA ASN A 99 -0.09 18.25 7.86
C ASN A 99 1.15 18.95 8.47
N PRO A 100 2.10 19.41 7.62
CA PRO A 100 3.37 19.92 8.09
C PRO A 100 3.17 21.17 8.96
N SER A 101 4.08 21.35 9.92
CA SER A 101 4.04 22.53 10.79
C SER A 101 4.28 23.82 9.97
N PRO A 102 3.79 24.99 10.43
CA PRO A 102 4.04 26.27 9.76
C PRO A 102 5.54 26.58 9.58
N ALA A 103 6.37 26.16 10.54
CA ALA A 103 7.83 26.29 10.44
C ALA A 103 8.41 25.47 9.28
N THR A 104 7.91 24.25 9.07
CA THR A 104 8.31 23.38 7.97
C THR A 104 7.93 23.98 6.61
N LEU A 105 6.73 24.57 6.50
CA LEU A 105 6.28 25.23 5.26
C LEU A 105 7.09 26.50 4.94
N ALA A 106 7.47 27.26 5.97
CA ALA A 106 8.36 28.40 5.82
C ALA A 106 9.74 27.97 5.30
N SER A 107 10.34 26.95 5.89
CA SER A 107 11.64 26.42 5.43
C SER A 107 11.62 25.90 3.99
N ILE A 108 10.50 25.34 3.53
CA ILE A 108 10.34 24.91 2.13
C ILE A 108 10.19 26.12 1.19
N SER A 109 9.54 27.19 1.65
CA SER A 109 9.34 28.42 0.87
C SER A 109 10.62 29.25 0.74
N ASP A 110 11.54 29.11 1.71
CA ASP A 110 12.86 29.78 1.71
C ASP A 110 13.89 29.09 0.80
N LEU A 111 13.56 27.93 0.21
CA LEU A 111 14.45 27.24 -0.72
C LEU A 111 14.60 28.02 -2.04
N PRO A 112 15.81 28.09 -2.63
CA PRO A 112 16.05 28.78 -3.90
C PRO A 112 15.33 28.12 -5.09
N SER A 113 14.89 26.87 -4.93
CA SER A 113 14.11 26.12 -5.91
C SER A 113 13.05 25.30 -5.19
N SER A 114 11.83 25.27 -5.74
CA SER A 114 10.73 24.45 -5.22
C SER A 114 11.16 22.97 -5.21
N PRO A 115 11.04 22.26 -4.07
CA PRO A 115 11.29 20.82 -4.02
C PRO A 115 10.15 20.01 -4.67
N PHE A 116 9.06 20.67 -5.04
CA PHE A 116 7.93 20.05 -5.73
C PHE A 116 8.13 20.16 -7.23
N PHE A 117 8.13 19.00 -7.88
CA PHE A 117 8.14 18.85 -9.34
C PHE A 117 6.79 18.34 -9.82
N PRO A 118 6.36 18.70 -11.05
CA PRO A 118 5.18 18.08 -11.64
C PRO A 118 5.42 16.57 -11.77
N LYS A 119 4.37 15.77 -11.57
CA LYS A 119 4.48 14.31 -11.60
C LYS A 119 3.55 13.73 -12.67
N MET A 120 4.02 12.72 -13.38
CA MET A 120 3.16 11.86 -14.19
C MET A 120 2.73 10.68 -13.32
N LYS A 121 1.42 10.58 -13.08
CA LYS A 121 0.79 9.46 -12.39
C LYS A 121 0.31 8.46 -13.43
N ILE A 122 0.79 7.23 -13.32
CA ILE A 122 0.50 6.14 -14.25
C ILE A 122 -0.15 5.03 -13.45
N VAL A 123 -1.36 4.66 -13.85
CA VAL A 123 -2.10 3.54 -13.28
C VAL A 123 -1.85 2.32 -14.19
N PRO A 124 -1.07 1.32 -13.76
CA PRO A 124 -0.85 0.13 -14.55
C PRO A 124 -2.15 -0.68 -14.70
N SER A 125 -2.29 -1.39 -15.82
CA SER A 125 -3.39 -2.33 -16.06
C SER A 125 -3.26 -3.57 -15.16
N ASP A 126 -2.03 -4.03 -14.92
CA ASP A 126 -1.70 -5.07 -13.93
C ASP A 126 -0.69 -4.52 -12.90
N PRO A 127 -1.05 -4.40 -11.62
CA PRO A 127 -0.16 -3.90 -10.57
C PRO A 127 1.07 -4.81 -10.31
N ASN A 128 1.05 -6.06 -10.79
CA ASN A 128 2.13 -7.03 -10.61
C ASN A 128 3.12 -7.08 -11.79
N ASP A 129 2.79 -6.48 -12.93
CA ASP A 129 3.67 -6.45 -14.11
C ASP A 129 4.01 -5.02 -14.53
N LEU A 130 5.09 -4.51 -13.94
CA LEU A 130 5.64 -3.18 -14.24
C LEU A 130 6.75 -3.23 -15.29
N THR A 131 7.01 -4.39 -15.90
CA THR A 131 8.18 -4.63 -16.75
C THR A 131 8.15 -3.78 -18.02
N GLU A 132 6.99 -3.65 -18.66
CA GLU A 132 6.81 -2.81 -19.86
C GLU A 132 6.91 -1.32 -19.54
N ILE A 133 6.34 -0.90 -18.40
CA ILE A 133 6.42 0.50 -17.94
C ILE A 133 7.88 0.86 -17.65
N ALA A 134 8.61 0.01 -16.91
CA ALA A 134 10.01 0.23 -16.58
C ALA A 134 10.91 0.32 -17.82
N LYS A 135 10.69 -0.54 -18.83
CA LYS A 135 11.44 -0.48 -20.10
C LYS A 135 11.18 0.80 -20.87
N PHE A 136 9.92 1.24 -20.95
CA PHE A 136 9.56 2.47 -21.67
C PHE A 136 10.27 3.71 -21.09
N PHE A 137 10.34 3.82 -19.76
CA PHE A 137 11.00 4.94 -19.09
C PHE A 137 12.54 4.84 -19.10
N GLN A 138 13.12 3.63 -19.15
CA GLN A 138 14.56 3.46 -19.37
C GLN A 138 14.98 3.85 -20.79
N GLU A 139 14.13 3.59 -21.79
CA GLU A 139 14.42 3.94 -23.19
C GLU A 139 14.15 5.43 -23.50
N ASN A 140 13.33 6.11 -22.69
CA ASN A 140 12.97 7.52 -22.85
C ASN A 140 13.43 8.39 -21.65
N GLU A 141 14.74 8.38 -21.39
CA GLU A 141 15.43 9.10 -20.30
C GLU A 141 15.22 10.63 -20.30
N GLN A 142 14.65 11.20 -21.37
CA GLN A 142 14.44 12.65 -21.52
C GLN A 142 13.20 13.21 -20.79
N VAL A 143 12.37 12.34 -20.20
CA VAL A 143 11.09 12.73 -19.58
C VAL A 143 11.10 12.59 -18.07
N ALA A 144 11.97 11.74 -17.53
CA ALA A 144 12.12 11.53 -16.09
C ALA A 144 13.20 12.46 -15.52
N ALA A 145 12.86 13.20 -14.46
CA ALA A 145 13.86 13.91 -13.68
C ALA A 145 14.65 12.88 -12.85
N VAL A 146 15.88 12.57 -13.26
CA VAL A 146 16.87 11.85 -12.45
C VAL A 146 17.51 12.80 -11.45
#